data_AF-A0AB74QHV7-F1
#
_entry.id   AF-A0AB74QHV7-F1
#
_cell.length_a   1.000
_cell.length_b   1.000
_cell.length_c   1.000
_cell.angle_alpha   90.00
_cell.angle_beta   90.00
_cell.angle_gamma   90.00
#
_symmetry.space_group_name_H-M   'P 1'
#
loop_
_entity.id
_entity.type
_entity.pdbx_description
1 polymer ?
#
loop_
_entity_poly.entity_id
_entity_poly.type
_entity_poly.pdbx_seq_one_letter_code
_entity_poly.pdbx_strand_id
1 'polypeptide(L)' 'MVTHNLKHALQYGDRLIMLHKGEVVLDVKDKEKEDLTVEEILEKFEYAV' A
#
# COMPACT_ATOMS: atom_id res chain seq x y z
N MET A 1 -5.11 2.63 10.64
CA MET A 1 -5.99 3.58 9.92
C MET A 1 -6.41 2.91 8.62
N VAL A 2 -7.66 3.10 8.17
CA VAL A 2 -8.10 2.68 6.83
C VAL A 2 -8.38 3.93 6.02
N THR A 3 -7.74 4.09 4.87
CA THR A 3 -7.88 5.26 4.01
C THR A 3 -7.71 4.86 2.54
N HIS A 4 -8.40 5.56 1.65
CA HIS A 4 -8.18 5.46 0.20
C HIS A 4 -7.07 6.41 -0.27
N ASN A 5 -6.59 7.30 0.61
CA ASN A 5 -5.51 8.22 0.27
C ASN A 5 -4.16 7.54 0.47
N LEU A 6 -3.54 7.13 -0.64
CA LEU A 6 -2.25 6.44 -0.67
C LEU A 6 -1.12 7.28 -0.08
N LYS A 7 -1.10 8.60 -0.32
CA LYS A 7 -0.11 9.51 0.28
C LYS A 7 -0.18 9.49 1.80
N HIS A 8 -1.39 9.55 2.36
CA HIS A 8 -1.56 9.47 3.81
C HIS A 8 -1.25 8.07 4.33
N ALA A 9 -1.61 7.02 3.57
CA ALA A 9 -1.31 5.64 3.93
C ALA A 9 0.20 5.40 4.01
N LEU A 10 1.00 6.06 3.16
CA LEU A 10 2.46 6.06 3.19
C LEU A 10 3.00 6.89 4.36
N GLN A 11 2.50 8.10 4.56
CA GLN A 11 3.07 9.10 5.47
C GLN A 11 2.75 8.90 6.95
N TYR A 12 1.58 8.34 7.30
CA TYR A 12 1.07 8.33 8.68
C TYR A 12 0.89 6.93 9.29
N GLY A 13 1.61 5.92 8.79
CA GLY A 13 1.49 4.57 9.35
C GLY A 13 2.74 3.73 9.20
N ASP A 14 2.92 2.80 10.13
CA ASP A 14 4.14 1.99 10.22
C ASP A 14 4.11 0.74 9.33
N ARG A 15 2.94 0.45 8.76
CA ARG A 15 2.66 -0.71 7.91
C ARG A 15 1.58 -0.38 6.90
N LEU A 16 1.81 -0.75 5.65
CA LEU A 16 0.83 -0.69 4.57
C LEU A 16 0.29 -2.11 4.33
N ILE A 17 -1.03 -2.28 4.43
CA ILE A 17 -1.68 -3.53 4.08
C ILE A 17 -2.74 -3.21 3.03
N MET A 18 -2.66 -3.83 1.86
CA MET A 18 -3.71 -3.77 0.85
C MET A 18 -4.46 -5.09 0.80
N LEU A 19 -5.78 -4.99 0.81
CA LEU A 19 -6.70 -6.11 0.64
C LEU A 19 -7.41 -5.99 -0.71
N HIS A 20 -7.45 -7.09 -1.46
CA HIS A 20 -8.22 -7.23 -2.68
C HIS A 20 -8.99 -8.54 -2.65
N LYS A 21 -10.31 -8.49 -2.91
CA LYS A 21 -11.20 -9.68 -2.91
C LYS A 21 -11.13 -10.58 -1.65
N GLY A 22 -10.75 -10.00 -0.50
CA GLY A 22 -10.62 -10.73 0.77
C GLY A 22 -9.25 -11.34 1.02
N GLU A 23 -8.29 -11.14 0.11
CA GLU A 23 -6.91 -11.58 0.26
C GLU A 23 -5.97 -10.38 0.47
N VAL A 24 -4.90 -10.60 1.24
CA VAL A 24 -3.86 -9.58 1.43
C VAL A 24 -2.92 -9.64 0.22
N VAL A 25 -2.98 -8.61 -0.62
CA VAL A 25 -2.17 -8.51 -1.84
C VAL A 25 -0.88 -7.73 -1.65
N LEU A 26 -0.80 -6.93 -0.59
CA LEU A 26 0.39 -6.16 -0.26
C LEU A 26 0.51 -6.03 1.25
N ASP A 27 1.70 -6.31 1.78
CA ASP A 27 2.03 -6.13 3.18
C ASP A 27 3.46 -5.61 3.27
N VAL A 28 3.59 -4.33 3.62
CA VAL A 28 4.87 -3.62 3.62
C VAL A 28 5.06 -2.98 4.98
N LYS A 29 6.25 -3.16 5.57
CA LYS A 29 6.66 -2.53 6.83
C LYS A 29 7.59 -1.35 6.59
N ASP A 30 7.50 -0.36 7.46
CA ASP A 30 8.30 0.88 7.57
C ASP A 30 9.53 1.01 6.66
N LYS A 31 10.54 0.14 6.79
CA LYS A 31 11.80 0.20 6.02
C LYS A 31 11.66 -0.05 4.52
N GLU A 32 10.75 -0.92 4.12
CA GLU A 32 10.46 -1.19 2.71
C GLU A 32 9.51 -0.14 2.12
N LYS A 33 8.90 0.66 3.00
CA LYS A 33 7.90 1.66 2.67
C LYS A 33 8.49 2.99 2.21
N GLU A 34 9.69 3.33 2.68
CA GLU A 34 10.41 4.56 2.29
C GLU A 34 10.88 4.52 0.83
N ASP A 35 11.23 3.34 0.32
CA ASP A 35 11.53 3.12 -1.11
C ASP A 35 10.26 3.04 -1.96
N LEU A 36 9.12 2.73 -1.35
CA LEU A 36 7.86 2.49 -2.06
C LEU A 36 7.17 3.80 -2.43
N THR A 37 7.07 4.05 -3.73
CA THR A 37 6.37 5.22 -4.26
C THR A 37 4.87 4.95 -4.49
N VAL A 38 4.08 6.03 -4.52
CA VAL A 38 2.64 5.95 -4.83
C VAL A 38 2.41 5.29 -6.19
N GLU A 39 3.32 5.51 -7.15
CA GLU A 39 3.28 4.94 -8.49
C GLU A 39 3.42 3.41 -8.48
N GLU A 40 4.39 2.86 -7.74
CA GLU A 40 4.53 1.40 -7.59
C GLU A 40 3.32 0.75 -6.91
N ILE A 41 2.72 1.44 -5.94
CA ILE A 41 1.51 0.94 -5.29
C ILE A 41 0.34 0.88 -6.29
N LEU A 42 0.21 1.90 -7.14
CA LEU A 42 -0.81 1.94 -8.20
C LEU A 42 -0.57 0.85 -9.25
N GLU A 43 0.67 0.64 -9.68
CA GLU A 43 1.02 -0.45 -10.61
C GLU A 43 0.64 -1.82 -10.03
N LYS A 44 0.97 -2.08 -8.77
CA LYS A 44 0.60 -3.35 -8.10
C LYS A 44 -0.92 -3.50 -7.93
N PHE A 45 -1.65 -2.39 -7.86
CA PHE A 45 -3.11 -2.41 -7.75
C PHE A 45 -3.79 -2.64 -9.12
N GLU A 46 -3.29 -2.02 -10.20
CA GLU A 46 -3.79 -2.25 -11.56
C GLU A 46 -3.52 -3.68 -12.03
N TYR A 47 -2.37 -4.26 -11.67
CA TYR A 47 -2.04 -5.65 -12.01
C TYR A 47 -2.92 -6.69 -11.27
N ALA A 48 -3.65 -6.27 -10.22
CA ALA A 48 -4.54 -7.14 -9.46
C ALA A 48 -5.98 -7.24 -10.04
N VAL A 49 -6.26 -6.60 -11.19
CA VAL A 49 -7.58 -6.59 -11.87
C VAL A 49 -7.76 -7.77 -12.82
#